data_AF-I2Q2E8-F1
#
_entry.id   AF-I2Q2E8-F1
#
_cell.length_a   1.000
_cell.length_b   1.000
_cell.length_c   1.000
_cell.angle_alpha   90.00
_cell.angle_beta   90.00
_cell.angle_gamma   90.00
#
_symmetry.space_group_name_H-M   'P 1'
#
loop_
_entity.id
_entity.type
_entity.pdbx_description
1 polymer ?
#
loop_
_entity_poly.entity_id
_entity_poly.type
_entity_poly.pdbx_seq_one_letter_code
_entity_poly.pdbx_strand_id
1 'polypeptide(L)'
;MEAMMSRIFSVLGRTCCAAVLALALLGGPGPARAADAPRELAGIRLGQTVEAMGDKLVPADANRVFHKPFIGIMPVAPVPGYRSGYVDYGLCAKPGRIVRIKMHYNDDSLAFFNRVMAALTKRYGEPKEWRGNAFGTLRTWKWGLRSGDGQPVSLILMHYEGEDGAFTEGNSIRIAATSLVRDEERCQAEKQATIQGRADTQSEARDAQALGPDWFLPR
;
A
#
# COMPACT_ATOMS: atom_id res chain seq x y z
N MET A 1 68.44 23.50 46.52
CA MET A 1 68.35 22.19 45.86
C MET A 1 66.95 21.67 46.07
N GLU A 2 66.35 21.03 45.07
CA GLU A 2 64.99 20.45 45.06
C GLU A 2 63.86 21.41 44.65
N ALA A 3 64.14 22.14 43.58
CA ALA A 3 63.22 22.17 42.45
C ALA A 3 62.91 20.73 42.00
N MET A 4 61.74 20.52 41.40
CA MET A 4 61.46 19.39 40.48
C MET A 4 60.77 18.15 41.08
N MET A 5 59.64 18.28 41.79
CA MET A 5 58.76 17.10 41.96
C MET A 5 57.25 17.35 42.05
N SER A 6 56.79 18.58 41.79
CA SER A 6 55.36 18.94 41.94
C SER A 6 54.58 19.06 40.62
N ARG A 7 55.11 18.61 39.47
CA ARG A 7 54.48 18.86 38.16
C ARG A 7 54.20 17.62 37.28
N ILE A 8 54.26 16.40 37.83
CA ILE A 8 54.07 15.18 37.00
C ILE A 8 52.72 14.50 37.24
N PHE A 9 51.99 14.80 38.31
CA PHE A 9 50.77 14.04 38.66
C PHE A 9 49.42 14.60 38.19
N SER A 10 49.35 15.69 37.42
CA SER A 10 48.05 16.30 37.07
C SER A 10 47.58 16.14 35.63
N VAL A 11 48.39 15.60 34.71
CA VAL A 11 48.05 15.60 33.27
C VAL A 11 47.66 14.22 32.72
N LEU A 12 48.01 13.11 33.38
CA LEU A 12 47.67 11.76 32.86
C LEU A 12 46.28 11.25 33.22
N GLY A 13 45.62 11.80 34.25
CA GLY A 13 44.33 11.27 34.74
C GLY A 13 43.09 11.78 34.00
N ARG A 14 43.20 12.89 33.25
CA ARG A 14 42.04 13.55 32.62
C ARG A 14 41.87 13.25 31.13
N THR A 15 42.94 12.87 30.44
CA THR A 15 42.91 12.60 28.99
C THR A 15 42.55 11.15 28.64
N CYS A 16 42.80 10.18 29.52
CA CYS A 16 42.40 8.79 29.27
C CYS A 16 40.89 8.55 29.43
N CYS A 17 40.22 9.20 30.40
CA CYS A 17 38.78 9.02 30.59
C CYS A 17 37.93 9.67 29.49
N ALA A 18 38.39 10.76 28.88
CA ALA A 18 37.66 11.43 27.79
C ALA A 18 37.75 10.65 26.46
N ALA A 19 38.86 9.95 26.20
CA ALA A 19 39.03 9.17 24.97
C ALA A 19 38.23 7.85 24.99
N VAL A 20 38.05 7.22 26.15
CA VAL A 20 37.29 5.95 26.26
C VAL A 20 35.78 6.19 26.22
N LEU A 21 35.28 7.35 26.69
CA LEU A 21 33.85 7.68 26.63
C LEU A 21 33.39 8.15 25.23
N ALA A 22 34.29 8.70 24.41
CA ALA A 22 33.97 9.13 23.04
C ALA A 22 33.87 7.95 22.05
N LEU A 23 34.57 6.84 22.30
CA LEU A 23 34.56 5.67 21.41
C LEU A 23 33.35 4.73 21.63
N ALA A 24 32.64 4.85 22.76
CA ALA A 24 31.44 4.08 23.04
C ALA A 24 30.15 4.63 22.36
N LEU A 25 30.19 5.85 21.82
CA LEU A 25 29.04 6.51 21.18
C LEU A 25 28.90 6.18 19.68
N LEU A 26 29.85 5.46 19.08
CA LEU A 26 29.83 5.09 17.66
C LEU A 26 29.30 3.67 17.39
N GLY A 27 28.97 2.90 18.44
CA GLY A 27 28.48 1.52 18.36
C GLY A 27 26.97 1.35 18.49
N GLY A 28 26.18 2.43 18.33
CA GLY A 28 24.72 2.32 18.34
C GLY A 28 24.22 1.42 17.20
N PRO A 29 23.19 0.57 17.42
CA PRO A 29 22.59 -0.21 16.34
C PRO A 29 22.19 0.74 15.22
N GLY A 30 22.81 0.59 14.06
CA GLY A 30 22.50 1.41 12.89
C GLY A 30 21.00 1.33 12.59
N PRO A 31 20.40 2.40 12.03
CA PRO A 31 18.98 2.40 11.73
C PRO A 31 18.67 1.16 10.90
N ALA A 32 17.80 0.29 11.42
CA ALA A 32 17.29 -0.84 10.67
C ALA A 32 16.64 -0.27 9.40
N ARG A 33 17.34 -0.36 8.27
CA ARG A 33 16.75 0.07 6.99
C ARG A 33 15.58 -0.85 6.74
N ALA A 34 14.37 -0.26 6.77
CA ALA A 34 13.19 -0.92 6.26
C ALA A 34 13.50 -1.44 4.85
N ALA A 35 13.13 -2.69 4.58
CA ALA A 35 13.35 -3.28 3.26
C ALA A 35 12.63 -2.48 2.17
N ASP A 36 13.16 -2.54 0.94
CA ASP A 36 12.49 -1.95 -0.22
C ASP A 36 11.07 -2.50 -0.38
N ALA A 37 10.16 -1.65 -0.85
CA ALA A 37 8.78 -2.05 -1.04
C ALA A 37 8.63 -3.28 -1.95
N PRO A 38 7.68 -4.17 -1.65
CA PRO A 38 7.44 -5.33 -2.50
C PRO A 38 6.89 -4.88 -3.85
N ARG A 39 7.52 -5.38 -4.92
CA ARG A 39 7.04 -5.22 -6.29
C ARG A 39 6.31 -6.47 -6.79
N GLU A 40 6.26 -7.51 -5.99
CA GLU A 40 5.69 -8.81 -6.35
C GLU A 40 4.87 -9.37 -5.19
N LEU A 41 3.79 -10.06 -5.53
CA LEU A 41 2.90 -10.77 -4.60
C LEU A 41 2.36 -12.00 -5.33
N ALA A 42 2.44 -13.17 -4.69
CA ALA A 42 1.96 -14.43 -5.26
C ALA A 42 2.55 -14.74 -6.65
N GLY A 43 3.81 -14.36 -6.88
CA GLY A 43 4.49 -14.51 -8.17
C GLY A 43 4.07 -13.50 -9.24
N ILE A 44 3.18 -12.56 -8.93
CA ILE A 44 2.70 -11.53 -9.86
C ILE A 44 3.38 -10.21 -9.56
N ARG A 45 3.86 -9.53 -10.61
CA ARG A 45 4.70 -8.34 -10.47
C ARG A 45 3.98 -7.05 -10.90
N LEU A 46 4.04 -6.03 -10.04
CA LEU A 46 3.59 -4.69 -10.36
C LEU A 46 4.37 -4.12 -11.54
N GLY A 47 3.67 -3.44 -12.45
CA GLY A 47 4.27 -2.85 -13.63
C GLY A 47 4.65 -3.85 -14.73
N GLN A 48 4.38 -5.15 -14.59
CA GLN A 48 4.34 -6.06 -15.73
C GLN A 48 3.02 -5.93 -16.49
N THR A 49 2.95 -6.43 -17.72
CA THR A 49 1.68 -6.48 -18.45
C THR A 49 0.92 -7.77 -18.14
N VAL A 50 -0.40 -7.76 -18.31
CA VAL A 50 -1.23 -8.95 -18.12
C VAL A 50 -0.85 -10.07 -19.10
N GLU A 51 -0.40 -9.73 -20.31
CA GLU A 51 0.07 -10.69 -21.30
C GLU A 51 1.37 -11.37 -20.85
N ALA A 52 2.30 -10.61 -20.29
CA ALA A 52 3.55 -11.14 -19.77
C ALA A 52 3.36 -12.05 -18.54
N MET A 53 2.20 -11.98 -17.90
CA MET A 53 1.83 -12.77 -16.71
C MET A 53 0.74 -13.81 -17.02
N GLY A 54 0.53 -14.15 -18.30
CA GLY A 54 -0.64 -14.92 -18.75
C GLY A 54 -0.79 -16.32 -18.15
N ASP A 55 0.30 -16.95 -17.70
CA ASP A 55 0.27 -18.24 -17.00
C ASP A 55 -0.28 -18.14 -15.56
N LYS A 56 -0.24 -16.93 -14.97
CA LYS A 56 -0.67 -16.66 -13.59
C LYS A 56 -2.03 -15.99 -13.53
N LEU A 57 -2.59 -15.59 -14.66
CA LEU A 57 -3.86 -14.89 -14.76
C LEU A 57 -4.84 -15.73 -15.53
N VAL A 58 -6.12 -15.64 -15.18
CA VAL A 58 -7.18 -16.27 -15.95
C VAL A 58 -7.61 -15.28 -17.02
N PRO A 59 -7.41 -15.56 -18.32
CA PRO A 59 -7.90 -14.70 -19.38
C PRO A 59 -9.42 -14.59 -19.24
N ALA A 60 -9.88 -13.38 -18.99
CA ALA A 60 -11.28 -13.05 -18.91
C ALA A 60 -11.49 -11.74 -19.66
N ASP A 61 -12.67 -11.57 -20.26
CA ASP A 61 -13.08 -10.26 -20.74
C ASP A 61 -12.90 -9.24 -19.60
N ALA A 62 -12.33 -8.08 -19.93
CA ALA A 62 -11.98 -7.06 -18.95
C ALA A 62 -13.22 -6.67 -18.13
N ASN A 63 -13.33 -7.20 -16.91
CA ASN A 63 -14.36 -6.74 -15.99
C ASN A 63 -13.97 -5.33 -15.57
N ARG A 64 -14.64 -4.33 -16.15
CA ARG A 64 -14.39 -2.93 -15.83
C ARG A 64 -15.03 -2.62 -14.50
N VAL A 65 -14.30 -1.91 -13.65
CA VAL A 65 -14.89 -1.34 -12.44
C VAL A 65 -15.80 -0.20 -12.89
N PHE A 66 -17.10 -0.29 -12.61
CA PHE A 66 -18.09 0.70 -13.03
C PHE A 66 -17.67 2.15 -12.68
N HIS A 67 -17.24 2.38 -11.43
CA HIS A 67 -16.78 3.70 -10.97
C HIS A 67 -15.33 4.05 -11.35
N LYS A 68 -14.59 3.13 -11.98
CA LYS A 68 -13.20 3.33 -12.43
C LYS A 68 -13.02 2.73 -13.83
N PRO A 69 -13.62 3.32 -14.87
CA PRO A 69 -13.61 2.77 -16.23
C PRO A 69 -12.21 2.68 -16.86
N PHE A 70 -11.22 3.33 -16.25
CA PHE A 70 -9.80 3.30 -16.59
C PHE A 70 -9.03 2.13 -15.97
N ILE A 71 -9.69 1.27 -15.18
CA ILE A 71 -9.11 0.07 -14.57
C ILE A 71 -9.89 -1.16 -15.02
N GLY A 72 -9.16 -2.14 -15.56
CA GLY A 72 -9.65 -3.49 -15.78
C GLY A 72 -9.29 -4.39 -14.59
N ILE A 73 -10.11 -5.41 -14.35
CA ILE A 73 -9.85 -6.46 -13.36
C ILE A 73 -9.64 -7.78 -14.09
N MET A 74 -8.64 -8.54 -13.67
CA MET A 74 -8.42 -9.91 -14.14
C MET A 74 -8.18 -10.85 -12.95
N PRO A 75 -8.87 -12.01 -12.88
CA PRO A 75 -8.65 -12.98 -11.83
C PRO A 75 -7.24 -13.58 -11.91
N VAL A 76 -6.70 -13.91 -10.74
CA VAL A 76 -5.45 -14.67 -10.60
C VAL A 76 -5.78 -16.16 -10.66
N ALA A 77 -4.99 -16.93 -11.38
CA ALA A 77 -5.08 -18.39 -11.40
C ALA A 77 -4.86 -18.96 -9.99
N PRO A 78 -5.29 -20.21 -9.69
CA PRO A 78 -5.09 -20.78 -8.36
C PRO A 78 -3.63 -20.73 -7.90
N VAL A 79 -3.37 -20.15 -6.72
CA VAL A 79 -2.04 -20.07 -6.10
C VAL A 79 -2.10 -20.69 -4.70
N PRO A 80 -1.15 -21.57 -4.33
CA PRO A 80 -1.10 -22.15 -2.98
C PRO A 80 -1.13 -21.10 -1.87
N GLY A 81 -1.94 -21.36 -0.84
CA GLY A 81 -2.12 -20.47 0.31
C GLY A 81 -3.13 -19.32 0.11
N TYR A 82 -3.70 -19.20 -1.09
CA TYR A 82 -4.70 -18.19 -1.42
C TYR A 82 -5.99 -18.82 -1.92
N ARG A 83 -7.13 -18.30 -1.44
CA ARG A 83 -8.47 -18.75 -1.87
C ARG A 83 -8.89 -18.12 -3.18
N SER A 84 -8.44 -16.88 -3.40
CA SER A 84 -8.72 -16.12 -4.60
C SER A 84 -7.77 -14.92 -4.69
N GLY A 85 -7.74 -14.30 -5.86
CA GLY A 85 -7.00 -13.07 -6.08
C GLY A 85 -7.38 -12.44 -7.41
N TYR A 86 -7.05 -11.17 -7.55
CA TYR A 86 -7.22 -10.45 -8.81
C TYR A 86 -6.17 -9.35 -8.94
N VAL A 87 -5.91 -8.96 -10.17
CA VAL A 87 -5.09 -7.80 -10.51
C VAL A 87 -5.97 -6.68 -11.05
N ASP A 88 -5.61 -5.46 -10.70
CA ASP A 88 -6.07 -4.26 -11.39
C ASP A 88 -5.03 -3.89 -12.44
N TYR A 89 -5.45 -3.65 -13.68
CA TYR A 89 -4.58 -3.19 -14.75
C TYR A 89 -5.13 -1.95 -15.44
N GLY A 90 -4.23 -1.13 -15.99
CA GLY A 90 -4.58 0.12 -16.67
C GLY A 90 -5.34 -0.12 -17.98
N LEU A 91 -6.26 0.79 -18.30
CA LEU A 91 -7.00 0.84 -19.57
C LEU A 91 -6.87 2.20 -20.28
N CYS A 92 -6.22 3.18 -19.66
CA CYS A 92 -6.11 4.56 -20.16
C CYS A 92 -4.67 4.96 -20.45
N ALA A 93 -3.83 5.13 -19.43
CA ALA A 93 -2.49 5.72 -19.57
C ALA A 93 -1.47 4.70 -20.08
N LYS A 94 -1.50 3.48 -19.53
CA LYS A 94 -0.66 2.34 -19.93
C LYS A 94 -1.52 1.08 -19.97
N PRO A 95 -2.28 0.86 -21.06
CA PRO A 95 -3.15 -0.31 -21.22
C PRO A 95 -2.43 -1.64 -20.94
N GLY A 96 -3.11 -2.55 -20.24
CA GLY A 96 -2.60 -3.89 -19.90
C GLY A 96 -1.58 -3.92 -18.76
N ARG A 97 -1.11 -2.76 -18.26
CA ARG A 97 -0.11 -2.68 -17.18
C ARG A 97 -0.74 -2.98 -15.83
N ILE A 98 -0.22 -3.96 -15.09
CA ILE A 98 -0.67 -4.29 -13.73
C ILE A 98 -0.30 -3.16 -12.78
N VAL A 99 -1.30 -2.55 -12.14
CA VAL A 99 -1.14 -1.42 -11.23
C VAL A 99 -1.43 -1.79 -9.77
N ARG A 100 -2.26 -2.82 -9.52
CA ARG A 100 -2.51 -3.37 -8.18
C ARG A 100 -2.67 -4.88 -8.24
N ILE A 101 -2.35 -5.54 -7.13
CA ILE A 101 -2.54 -6.98 -6.92
C ILE A 101 -3.23 -7.13 -5.57
N LYS A 102 -4.36 -7.83 -5.54
CA LYS A 102 -5.05 -8.20 -4.30
C LYS A 102 -5.19 -9.71 -4.22
N MET A 103 -4.78 -10.26 -3.09
CA MET A 103 -4.89 -11.69 -2.80
C MET A 103 -5.66 -11.90 -1.50
N HIS A 104 -6.50 -12.94 -1.49
CA HIS A 104 -7.23 -13.41 -0.33
C HIS A 104 -6.60 -14.71 0.15
N TYR A 105 -6.21 -14.79 1.42
CA TYR A 105 -5.59 -15.98 1.99
C TYR A 105 -6.63 -17.10 2.21
N ASN A 106 -6.17 -18.35 2.18
CA ASN A 106 -7.01 -19.50 2.57
C ASN A 106 -7.29 -19.52 4.08
N ASP A 107 -6.32 -19.14 4.91
CA ASP A 107 -6.48 -19.02 6.36
C ASP A 107 -7.09 -17.65 6.67
N ASP A 108 -8.35 -17.66 7.11
CA ASP A 108 -9.15 -16.48 7.45
C ASP A 108 -9.01 -16.04 8.91
N SER A 109 -8.31 -16.83 9.73
CA SER A 109 -8.22 -16.60 11.17
C SER A 109 -7.48 -15.31 11.53
N LEU A 110 -7.90 -14.67 12.62
CA LEU A 110 -7.18 -13.55 13.21
C LEU A 110 -5.75 -13.94 13.65
N ALA A 111 -5.53 -15.20 14.05
CA ALA A 111 -4.21 -15.69 14.41
C ALA A 111 -3.24 -15.63 13.21
N PHE A 112 -3.70 -16.03 12.03
CA PHE A 112 -2.91 -15.91 10.80
C PHE A 112 -2.64 -14.45 10.44
N PHE A 113 -3.67 -13.60 10.50
CA PHE A 113 -3.51 -12.16 10.29
C PHE A 113 -2.41 -11.56 11.16
N ASN A 114 -2.43 -11.86 12.47
CA ASN A 114 -1.44 -11.36 13.41
C ASN A 114 -0.02 -11.87 13.09
N ARG A 115 0.13 -13.12 12.64
CA ARG A 115 1.43 -13.65 12.18
C ARG A 115 1.95 -12.91 10.95
N VAL A 116 1.10 -12.68 9.95
CA VAL A 116 1.47 -11.93 8.74
C VAL A 116 1.79 -10.48 9.09
N MET A 117 0.99 -9.85 9.95
CA MET A 117 1.22 -8.50 10.47
C MET A 117 2.60 -8.37 11.10
N ALA A 118 2.95 -9.26 12.03
CA ALA A 118 4.26 -9.25 12.68
C ALA A 118 5.41 -9.43 11.68
N ALA A 119 5.24 -10.30 10.67
CA ALA A 119 6.23 -10.49 9.62
C ALA A 119 6.41 -9.25 8.73
N LEU A 120 5.31 -8.56 8.39
CA LEU A 120 5.34 -7.32 7.63
C LEU A 120 5.97 -6.18 8.43
N THR A 121 5.60 -6.02 9.70
CA THR A 121 6.19 -5.01 10.59
C THR A 121 7.69 -5.24 10.77
N LYS A 122 8.12 -6.49 10.99
CA LYS A 122 9.55 -6.83 11.05
C LYS A 122 10.30 -6.47 9.77
N ARG A 123 9.66 -6.59 8.61
CA ARG A 123 10.29 -6.37 7.30
C ARG A 123 10.30 -4.90 6.87
N TYR A 124 9.21 -4.18 7.11
CA TYR A 124 8.96 -2.83 6.55
C TYR A 124 8.81 -1.74 7.61
N GLY A 125 8.89 -2.09 8.90
CA GLY A 125 8.61 -1.20 10.01
C GLY A 125 7.11 -1.06 10.30
N GLU A 126 6.78 -0.19 11.24
CA GLU A 126 5.38 0.05 11.66
C GLU A 126 4.50 0.56 10.50
N PRO A 127 3.22 0.14 10.43
CA PRO A 127 2.27 0.68 9.48
C PRO A 127 2.07 2.17 9.74
N LYS A 128 1.81 2.92 8.68
CA LYS A 128 1.58 4.38 8.77
C LYS A 128 0.15 4.72 9.17
N GLU A 129 -0.79 3.81 8.97
CA GLU A 129 -2.20 4.12 9.00
C GLU A 129 -3.06 2.91 9.39
N TRP A 130 -3.97 3.13 10.33
CA TRP A 130 -5.05 2.22 10.72
C TRP A 130 -6.39 2.70 10.15
N ARG A 131 -7.17 1.79 9.59
CA ARG A 131 -8.51 2.06 9.01
C ARG A 131 -9.57 1.07 9.48
N GLY A 132 -9.44 0.55 10.70
CA GLY A 132 -10.43 -0.36 11.27
C GLY A 132 -11.73 0.33 11.69
N ASN A 133 -12.75 -0.46 12.01
CA ASN A 133 -13.99 0.05 12.61
C ASN A 133 -13.97 -0.02 14.15
N ALA A 134 -14.89 0.67 14.80
CA ALA A 134 -14.96 0.73 16.26
C ALA A 134 -15.25 -0.63 16.92
N PHE A 135 -15.93 -1.52 16.19
CA PHE A 135 -16.29 -2.86 16.67
C PHE A 135 -15.17 -3.89 16.50
N GLY A 136 -14.07 -3.54 15.83
CA GLY A 136 -12.94 -4.42 15.60
C GLY A 136 -13.18 -5.52 14.56
N THR A 137 -14.35 -5.58 13.94
CA THR A 137 -14.68 -6.55 12.87
C THR A 137 -13.96 -6.24 11.57
N LEU A 138 -13.58 -4.98 11.32
CA LEU A 138 -12.68 -4.62 10.22
C LEU A 138 -11.34 -4.14 10.79
N ARG A 139 -10.27 -4.82 10.38
CA ARG A 139 -8.89 -4.49 10.75
C ARG A 139 -8.10 -4.22 9.48
N THR A 140 -7.66 -2.98 9.28
CA THR A 140 -6.93 -2.60 8.05
C THR A 140 -5.69 -1.80 8.40
N TRP A 141 -4.51 -2.38 8.12
CA TRP A 141 -3.21 -1.74 8.29
C TRP A 141 -2.62 -1.39 6.93
N LYS A 142 -2.05 -0.18 6.83
CA LYS A 142 -1.46 0.32 5.59
C LYS A 142 -0.05 0.85 5.78
N TRP A 143 0.81 0.47 4.85
CA TRP A 143 2.16 1.01 4.70
C TRP A 143 2.25 1.83 3.41
N GLY A 144 2.97 2.95 3.50
CA GLY A 144 3.44 3.71 2.34
C GLY A 144 4.94 3.54 2.21
N LEU A 145 5.36 2.76 1.22
CA LEU A 145 6.72 2.30 1.01
C LEU A 145 7.29 2.85 -0.31
N ARG A 146 8.59 2.70 -0.52
CA ARG A 146 9.25 2.94 -1.82
C ARG A 146 10.03 1.69 -2.23
N SER A 147 9.92 1.28 -3.48
CA SER A 147 10.79 0.22 -4.01
C SER A 147 12.20 0.76 -4.28
N GLY A 148 13.15 -0.14 -4.54
CA GLY A 148 14.55 0.24 -4.76
C GLY A 148 14.80 1.17 -5.95
N ASP A 149 13.86 1.24 -6.91
CA ASP A 149 13.86 2.19 -8.04
C ASP A 149 13.13 3.52 -7.71
N GLY A 150 12.75 3.73 -6.45
CA GLY A 150 12.08 4.93 -5.97
C GLY A 150 10.57 4.99 -6.23
N GLN A 151 9.98 3.97 -6.89
CA GLN A 151 8.54 3.94 -7.14
C GLN A 151 7.74 3.81 -5.82
N PRO A 152 6.71 4.66 -5.61
CA PRO A 152 5.91 4.58 -4.41
C PRO A 152 4.94 3.38 -4.49
N VAL A 153 4.93 2.59 -3.43
CA VAL A 153 4.08 1.40 -3.32
C VAL A 153 3.28 1.49 -2.03
N SER A 154 1.98 1.25 -2.13
CA SER A 154 1.13 1.03 -0.96
C SER A 154 0.97 -0.46 -0.72
N LEU A 155 1.10 -0.88 0.55
CA LEU A 155 0.76 -2.22 1.01
C LEU A 155 -0.39 -2.11 2.01
N ILE A 156 -1.40 -2.95 1.87
CA ILE A 156 -2.50 -3.06 2.83
C ILE A 156 -2.65 -4.52 3.25
N LEU A 157 -2.72 -4.75 4.57
CA LEU A 157 -3.19 -6.00 5.15
C LEU A 157 -4.55 -5.74 5.79
N MET A 158 -5.54 -6.57 5.43
CA MET A 158 -6.91 -6.44 5.89
C MET A 158 -7.39 -7.77 6.47
N HIS A 159 -8.18 -7.70 7.53
CA HIS A 159 -8.96 -8.79 8.08
C HIS A 159 -10.38 -8.30 8.36
N TYR A 160 -11.37 -9.11 7.97
CA TYR A 160 -12.77 -8.79 8.17
C TYR A 160 -13.55 -10.01 8.70
N GLU A 161 -14.26 -9.82 9.81
CA GLU A 161 -15.14 -10.78 10.50
C GLU A 161 -16.58 -10.25 10.46
N GLY A 162 -17.30 -10.42 9.35
CA GLY A 162 -18.69 -9.98 9.22
C GLY A 162 -19.36 -10.47 7.93
N GLU A 163 -20.69 -10.28 7.86
CA GLU A 163 -21.57 -10.88 6.83
C GLU A 163 -22.33 -9.83 6.00
N ASP A 164 -22.02 -8.54 6.16
CA ASP A 164 -22.77 -7.44 5.51
C ASP A 164 -22.55 -7.35 3.98
N GLY A 165 -21.64 -8.14 3.42
CA GLY A 165 -21.29 -8.18 2.00
C GLY A 165 -20.51 -6.95 1.50
N ALA A 166 -20.20 -5.97 2.35
CA ALA A 166 -19.45 -4.78 2.00
C ALA A 166 -17.95 -5.08 1.83
N PHE A 167 -17.44 -6.04 2.61
CA PHE A 167 -16.06 -6.50 2.53
C PHE A 167 -16.00 -8.01 2.31
N THR A 168 -14.96 -8.45 1.62
CA THR A 168 -14.68 -9.88 1.54
C THR A 168 -14.20 -10.37 2.90
N GLU A 169 -14.89 -11.37 3.45
CA GLU A 169 -14.54 -12.05 4.68
C GLU A 169 -13.10 -12.62 4.67
N GLY A 170 -12.51 -12.66 5.86
CA GLY A 170 -11.23 -13.25 6.15
C GLY A 170 -10.06 -12.31 5.87
N ASN A 171 -8.92 -12.90 5.53
CA ASN A 171 -7.65 -12.19 5.41
C ASN A 171 -7.33 -11.84 3.96
N SER A 172 -6.88 -10.61 3.71
CA SER A 172 -6.38 -10.20 2.40
C SER A 172 -5.16 -9.31 2.48
N ILE A 173 -4.32 -9.40 1.45
CA ILE A 173 -3.18 -8.52 1.26
C ILE A 173 -3.27 -7.86 -0.12
N ARG A 174 -2.93 -6.58 -0.17
CA ARG A 174 -2.94 -5.80 -1.40
C ARG A 174 -1.66 -5.00 -1.53
N ILE A 175 -1.06 -5.02 -2.71
CA ILE A 175 0.00 -4.08 -3.09
C ILE A 175 -0.43 -3.27 -4.31
N ALA A 176 0.00 -2.01 -4.38
CA ALA A 176 -0.29 -1.13 -5.51
C ALA A 176 0.85 -0.17 -5.78
N ALA A 177 1.22 -0.05 -7.06
CA ALA A 177 2.13 0.99 -7.55
C ALA A 177 1.33 2.29 -7.66
N THR A 178 1.45 3.17 -6.66
CA THR A 178 0.53 4.31 -6.51
C THR A 178 0.73 5.35 -7.60
N SER A 179 1.93 5.49 -8.14
CA SER A 179 2.23 6.30 -9.32
C SER A 179 1.43 5.83 -10.53
N LEU A 180 1.47 4.53 -10.84
CA LEU A 180 0.77 3.96 -11.99
C LEU A 180 -0.75 4.10 -11.87
N VAL A 181 -1.31 3.92 -10.67
CA VAL A 181 -2.75 4.16 -10.45
C VAL A 181 -3.11 5.63 -10.70
N ARG A 182 -2.29 6.58 -10.22
CA ARG A 182 -2.52 8.01 -10.44
C ARG A 182 -2.37 8.43 -11.89
N ASP A 183 -1.49 7.78 -12.65
CA ASP A 183 -1.36 8.02 -14.09
C ASP A 183 -2.66 7.66 -14.83
N GLU A 184 -3.28 6.53 -14.48
CA GLU A 184 -4.58 6.15 -15.04
C GLU A 184 -5.71 7.11 -14.64
N GLU A 185 -5.76 7.52 -13.36
CA GLU A 185 -6.73 8.49 -12.87
C GLU A 185 -6.64 9.83 -13.62
N ARG A 186 -5.42 10.33 -13.84
CA ARG A 186 -5.17 11.57 -14.58
C ARG A 186 -5.59 11.46 -16.05
N CYS A 187 -5.21 10.37 -16.71
CA CYS A 187 -5.61 10.11 -18.10
C CYS A 187 -7.14 10.08 -18.25
N GLN A 188 -7.86 9.48 -17.29
CA GLN A 188 -9.31 9.48 -17.32
C GLN A 188 -9.89 10.89 -17.12
N ALA A 189 -9.35 11.65 -16.17
CA ALA A 189 -9.82 13.00 -15.88
C ALA A 189 -9.68 13.92 -17.11
N GLU A 190 -8.57 13.82 -17.85
CA GLU A 190 -8.34 14.55 -19.09
C GLU A 190 -9.38 14.18 -20.18
N LYS A 191 -9.70 12.88 -20.32
CA LYS A 191 -10.76 12.42 -21.24
C LYS A 191 -12.15 12.92 -20.82
N GLN A 192 -12.45 12.90 -19.52
CA GLN A 192 -13.74 13.36 -19.00
C GLN A 192 -13.91 14.86 -19.13
N ALA A 193 -12.88 15.66 -18.88
CA ALA A 193 -12.92 17.12 -19.08
C ALA A 193 -13.29 17.47 -20.53
N THR A 194 -12.80 16.70 -21.50
CA THR A 194 -13.13 16.85 -22.92
C THR A 194 -14.60 16.54 -23.21
N ILE A 195 -15.19 15.57 -22.52
CA ILE A 195 -16.60 15.18 -22.68
C ILE A 195 -17.53 16.17 -21.95
N GLN A 196 -17.18 16.58 -20.73
CA GLN A 196 -17.98 17.50 -19.93
C GLN A 196 -18.06 18.88 -20.58
N GLY A 197 -16.96 19.38 -21.15
CA GLY A 197 -16.96 20.62 -21.93
C GLY A 197 -17.91 20.60 -23.13
N ARG A 198 -18.31 19.41 -23.61
CA ARG A 198 -19.32 19.20 -24.67
C ARG A 198 -20.75 19.01 -24.10
N ALA A 199 -20.89 18.52 -22.87
CA ALA A 199 -22.16 18.29 -22.19
C ALA A 199 -22.70 19.55 -21.49
N ASP A 200 -21.82 20.39 -20.95
CA ASP A 200 -22.17 21.69 -20.34
C ASP A 200 -22.78 22.67 -21.36
N THR A 201 -22.52 22.45 -22.66
CA THR A 201 -23.17 23.19 -23.74
C THR A 201 -24.64 22.76 -23.96
N GLN A 202 -25.12 21.69 -23.31
CA GLN A 202 -26.43 21.09 -23.59
C GLN A 202 -27.33 20.81 -22.36
N SER A 203 -26.90 21.11 -21.13
CA SER A 203 -27.71 20.79 -19.94
C SER A 203 -28.05 22.03 -19.12
N GLU A 204 -29.29 22.49 -19.20
CA GLU A 204 -29.92 23.25 -18.11
C GLU A 204 -29.93 22.34 -16.87
N ALA A 205 -28.99 22.57 -15.96
CA ALA A 205 -28.97 21.93 -14.66
C ALA A 205 -30.26 22.31 -13.93
N ARG A 206 -31.24 21.41 -13.93
CA ARG A 206 -32.45 21.53 -13.10
C ARG A 206 -31.99 21.70 -11.66
N ASP A 207 -32.43 22.79 -11.02
CA ASP A 207 -32.11 23.10 -9.64
C ASP A 207 -32.46 21.91 -8.74
N ALA A 208 -31.45 21.15 -8.32
CA ALA A 208 -31.61 20.07 -7.36
C ALA A 208 -32.21 20.57 -6.03
N GLN A 209 -32.13 21.88 -5.78
CA GLN A 209 -32.74 22.59 -4.65
C GLN A 209 -34.27 22.72 -4.77
N ALA A 210 -34.83 22.65 -5.98
CA ALA A 210 -36.28 22.65 -6.20
C ALA A 210 -36.91 21.27 -5.98
N LEU A 211 -36.09 20.22 -5.89
CA LEU A 211 -36.54 18.86 -5.59
C LEU A 211 -36.71 18.76 -4.07
N GLY A 212 -37.96 18.71 -3.58
CA GLY A 212 -38.25 18.61 -2.14
C GLY A 212 -37.65 17.36 -1.48
N PRO A 213 -37.67 17.27 -0.13
CA PRO A 213 -37.00 16.20 0.62
C PRO A 213 -37.50 14.79 0.24
N ASP A 214 -38.76 14.65 -0.14
CA ASP A 214 -39.37 13.39 -0.59
C ASP A 214 -38.71 12.79 -1.85
N TRP A 215 -38.01 13.62 -2.63
CA TRP A 215 -37.21 13.15 -3.77
C TRP A 215 -35.98 12.34 -3.32
N PHE A 216 -35.46 12.61 -2.13
CA PHE A 216 -34.24 12.00 -1.59
C PHE A 216 -34.52 10.86 -0.61
N LEU A 217 -35.79 10.64 -0.24
CA LEU A 217 -36.20 9.58 0.68
C LEU A 217 -36.68 8.34 -0.10
N PRO A 218 -36.25 7.12 0.27
CA PRO A 218 -36.81 5.90 -0.30
C PRO A 218 -38.30 5.81 0.06
N ARG A 219 -39.14 5.39 -0.90
CA ARG A 219 -40.57 5.16 -0.69
C ARG A 219 -40.86 3.70 -0.35
#